data_AF-A0A4U7D3X7-F1
#
_entry.id   AF-A0A4U7D3X7-F1
#
_cell.length_a   1.000
_cell.length_b   1.000
_cell.length_c   1.000
_cell.angle_alpha   90.00
_cell.angle_beta   90.00
_cell.angle_gamma   90.00
#
_symmetry.space_group_name_H-M   'P 1'
#
loop_
_entity.id
_entity.type
_entity.pdbx_description
1 polymer ?
#
loop_
_entity_poly.entity_id
_entity_poly.type
_entity_poly.pdbx_seq_one_letter_code
_entity_poly.pdbx_strand_id
1 'polypeptide(L)' 'PRESLGKVAVKNHRNGVDNPHAQFQKEVDLDTVLDSPVVADPLRLYDFCPITDGSAALVFCPESVAEEYAP' A
#
# COMPACT_ATOMS: atom_id res chain seq x y z
N PRO A 1 -0.83 -4.90 20.68
CA PRO A 1 -1.42 -5.40 19.40
C PRO A 1 -1.96 -4.28 18.48
N ARG A 2 -2.82 -3.39 18.98
CA ARG A 2 -3.46 -2.33 18.17
C ARG A 2 -2.45 -1.33 17.59
N GLU A 3 -1.53 -0.81 18.39
CA GLU A 3 -0.47 0.09 17.90
C GLU A 3 0.41 -0.56 16.83
N SER A 4 0.69 -1.87 16.96
CA SER A 4 1.48 -2.61 15.98
C SER A 4 0.80 -2.65 14.62
N LEU A 5 -0.53 -2.82 14.59
CA LEU A 5 -1.32 -2.72 13.35
C LEU A 5 -1.28 -1.29 12.79
N GLY A 6 -1.47 -0.28 13.64
CA GLY A 6 -1.43 1.11 13.20
C GLY A 6 -0.08 1.53 12.59
N LYS A 7 1.03 1.01 13.13
CA LYS A 7 2.38 1.24 12.56
C LYS A 7 2.54 0.69 11.14
N VAL A 8 1.78 -0.35 10.76
CA VAL A 8 1.77 -0.87 9.38
C VAL A 8 1.16 0.16 8.43
N ALA A 9 0.02 0.75 8.80
CA ALA A 9 -0.62 1.79 8.00
C ALA A 9 0.28 3.02 7.85
N VAL A 10 0.86 3.53 8.94
CA VAL A 10 1.80 4.66 8.91
C VAL A 10 2.98 4.39 7.96
N LYS A 11 3.60 3.21 8.06
CA LYS A 11 4.69 2.79 7.16
C LYS A 11 4.21 2.73 5.70
N ASN A 12 3.05 2.15 5.43
CA ASN A 12 2.54 1.99 4.07
C ASN A 12 2.21 3.35 3.43
N HIS A 13 1.58 4.25 4.18
CA HIS A 13 1.31 5.62 3.74
C HIS A 13 2.60 6.38 3.44
N ARG A 14 3.62 6.28 4.31
CA ARG A 14 4.95 6.85 4.05
C ARG A 14 5.59 6.29 2.78
N ASN A 15 5.54 4.97 2.59
CA ASN A 15 6.07 4.33 1.38
C ASN A 15 5.30 4.75 0.10
N GLY A 16 4.04 5.18 0.23
CA GLY A 16 3.20 5.62 -0.87
C GLY A 16 3.43 7.07 -1.31
N VAL A 17 4.06 7.92 -0.49
CA VAL A 17 4.21 9.36 -0.74
C VAL A 17 4.88 9.63 -2.09
N ASP A 18 6.01 8.96 -2.36
CA ASP A 18 6.81 9.19 -3.57
C ASP A 18 6.43 8.25 -4.72
N ASN A 19 5.43 7.38 -4.52
CA ASN A 19 5.00 6.46 -5.57
C ASN A 19 3.95 7.14 -6.48
N PRO A 20 4.28 7.47 -7.75
CA PRO A 20 3.36 8.15 -8.66
C PRO A 20 2.10 7.34 -8.97
N HIS A 21 2.10 6.03 -8.70
CA HIS A 21 0.97 5.13 -8.93
C HIS A 21 0.16 4.83 -7.66
N ALA A 22 0.60 5.30 -6.47
CA ALA A 22 -0.17 5.11 -5.24
C ALA A 22 -1.43 5.99 -5.26
N GLN A 23 -2.58 5.41 -4.89
CA GLN A 23 -3.84 6.16 -4.78
C GLN A 23 -3.79 7.26 -3.71
N PHE A 24 -3.03 7.03 -2.63
CA PHE A 24 -2.81 8.03 -1.58
C PHE A 24 -1.32 8.34 -1.45
N GLN A 25 -0.94 9.55 -1.86
CA GLN A 25 0.42 10.08 -1.75
C GLN A 25 0.51 11.03 -0.55
N LYS A 26 0.11 10.54 0.63
CA LYS A 26 0.04 11.35 1.85
C LYS A 26 0.43 10.51 3.07
N GLU A 27 1.27 11.08 3.91
CA GLU A 27 1.58 10.53 5.23
C GLU A 27 0.36 10.61 6.17
N VAL A 28 0.31 9.67 7.10
CA VAL A 28 -0.64 9.67 8.23
C VAL A 28 0.16 9.35 9.50
N ASP A 29 -0.16 10.02 10.60
CA ASP A 29 0.43 9.72 11.90
C ASP A 29 -0.32 8.57 12.61
N LEU A 30 0.29 8.06 13.69
CA LEU A 30 -0.26 6.92 14.41
C LEU A 30 -1.59 7.24 15.08
N ASP A 31 -1.73 8.44 15.63
CA ASP A 31 -2.95 8.87 16.32
C ASP A 31 -4.14 8.93 15.35
N THR A 32 -3.93 9.50 14.16
CA THR A 32 -4.92 9.49 13.07
C THR A 32 -5.38 8.07 12.72
N VAL A 33 -4.45 7.11 12.68
CA VAL A 33 -4.78 5.70 12.40
C VAL A 33 -5.56 5.08 13.56
N LEU A 34 -5.14 5.31 14.80
CA LEU A 34 -5.78 4.77 16.00
C LEU A 34 -7.19 5.33 16.21
N ASP A 35 -7.43 6.59 15.85
CA ASP A 35 -8.72 7.28 16.01
C ASP A 35 -9.66 7.10 14.81
N SER A 36 -9.19 6.52 13.71
CA SER A 36 -10.01 6.31 12.52
C SER A 36 -11.24 5.41 12.76
N PRO A 37 -12.33 5.54 11.99
CA PRO A 37 -13.57 4.81 12.25
C PRO A 37 -13.38 3.30 12.34
N VAL A 38 -14.07 2.64 13.28
CA VAL A 38 -14.14 1.17 13.34
C VAL A 38 -14.98 0.68 12.17
N VAL A 39 -14.44 -0.29 11.41
CA VAL A 39 -15.12 -0.90 10.25
C VAL A 39 -15.56 -2.31 10.58
N ALA A 40 -14.66 -3.11 11.16
CA ALA A 40 -14.95 -4.48 11.60
C ALA A 40 -14.14 -4.76 12.86
N ASP A 41 -14.77 -4.72 14.03
CA ASP A 41 -14.08 -4.79 15.33
C ASP A 41 -13.06 -5.95 15.39
N PRO A 42 -11.77 -5.69 15.72
CA PRO A 42 -11.18 -4.43 16.21
C PRO A 42 -10.52 -3.55 15.12
N LEU A 43 -10.70 -3.85 13.85
CA LEU A 43 -10.07 -3.18 12.70
C LEU A 43 -10.79 -1.88 12.33
N ARG A 44 -9.98 -0.87 12.01
CA ARG A 44 -10.40 0.48 11.66
C ARG A 44 -10.09 0.80 10.20
N LEU A 45 -10.57 1.94 9.72
CA LEU A 45 -10.52 2.33 8.31
C LEU A 45 -9.13 2.17 7.66
N TYR A 46 -8.06 2.62 8.33
CA TYR A 46 -6.70 2.53 7.81
C TYR A 46 -6.07 1.13 7.86
N ASP A 47 -6.75 0.15 8.46
CA ASP A 47 -6.33 -1.26 8.43
C ASP A 47 -6.78 -1.97 7.12
N PHE A 48 -7.59 -1.32 6.27
CA PHE A 48 -8.11 -1.87 5.02
C PHE A 48 -7.50 -1.20 3.78
N CYS A 49 -7.45 -1.96 2.67
CA CYS A 49 -7.07 -1.40 1.36
C CYS A 49 -8.16 -0.46 0.82
N PRO A 50 -7.80 0.55 0.01
CA PRO A 50 -8.78 1.32 -0.72
C PRO A 50 -9.46 0.49 -1.81
N ILE A 51 -10.55 1.02 -2.34
CA ILE A 51 -11.19 0.52 -3.55
C ILE A 51 -10.57 1.27 -4.73
N THR A 52 -10.00 0.53 -5.68
CA THR A 52 -9.20 1.08 -6.79
C THR A 52 -9.48 0.29 -8.06
N ASP A 53 -9.60 1.00 -9.19
CA ASP A 53 -9.54 0.40 -10.52
C ASP A 53 -8.11 0.52 -11.07
N GLY A 54 -7.56 -0.56 -11.62
CA GLY A 54 -6.19 -0.57 -12.13
C GLY A 54 -5.82 -1.85 -12.87
N SER A 55 -4.69 -1.82 -13.59
CA SER A 55 -4.13 -2.99 -14.28
C SER A 55 -2.60 -2.95 -14.28
N ALA A 56 -1.97 -4.13 -14.33
CA ALA A 56 -0.54 -4.32 -14.48
C ALA A 56 -0.29 -5.63 -15.23
N ALA A 57 0.84 -5.73 -15.94
CA ALA A 57 1.23 -6.93 -16.67
C ALA A 57 2.74 -7.18 -16.51
N LEU A 58 3.13 -8.46 -16.53
CA LEU A 58 4.52 -8.90 -16.50
C LEU A 58 4.74 -9.90 -17.64
N VAL A 59 5.89 -9.82 -18.29
CA VAL A 59 6.35 -10.80 -19.30
C VAL A 59 7.56 -11.53 -18.73
N PHE A 60 7.50 -12.85 -18.74
CA PHE A 60 8.58 -13.70 -18.23
C PHE A 60 9.28 -14.43 -19.37
N CYS A 61 10.59 -14.57 -19.28
CA CYS A 61 11.42 -15.34 -20.20
C CYS A 61 12.63 -15.93 -19.45
N PRO A 62 13.32 -16.94 -20.01
CA PRO A 62 14.60 -17.40 -19.47
C PRO A 62 15.62 -16.24 -19.41
N GLU A 63 16.44 -16.24 -18.36
CA GLU A 63 17.51 -15.24 -18.18
C GLU A 63 18.39 -15.11 -19.44
N SER A 64 18.69 -16.23 -20.10
CA SER A 64 19.55 -16.29 -21.29
C SER A 64 19.03 -15.48 -22.49
N VAL A 65 17.76 -15.10 -22.52
CA VAL A 65 17.14 -14.32 -23.61
C VAL A 65 16.52 -13.01 -23.11
N ALA A 66 16.69 -12.65 -21.84
CA ALA A 66 16.00 -11.51 -21.24
C ALA A 66 16.41 -10.16 -21.85
N GLU A 67 17.69 -9.99 -22.18
CA GLU A 67 18.19 -8.77 -22.84
C GLU A 67 17.61 -8.53 -24.23
N GLU A 68 17.14 -9.59 -24.92
CA GLU A 68 16.52 -9.46 -26.25
C GLU A 68 15.13 -8.83 -26.21
N TYR A 69 14.44 -8.95 -25.06
CA TYR A 69 13.08 -8.45 -24.85
C TYR A 69 13.03 -7.23 -23.91
N ALA A 70 14.17 -6.84 -23.35
CA ALA A 70 14.30 -5.62 -22.56
C ALA A 70 14.31 -4.39 -23.51
N PRO A 71 13.41 -3.42 -23.33
CA PRO A 71 13.38 -2.19 -24.13
C PRO A 71 14.56 -1.26 -23.86
#